data_AF-A0A1F1DU67-F1
#
_entry.id   AF-A0A1F1DU67-F1
#
_cell.length_a   1.000
_cell.length_b   1.000
_cell.length_c   1.000
_cell.angle_alpha   90.00
_cell.angle_beta   90.00
_cell.angle_gamma   90.00
#
_symmetry.space_group_name_H-M   'P 1'
#
loop_
_entity.id
_entity.type
_entity.pdbx_description
1 polymer ?
#
loop_
_entity_poly.entity_id
_entity_poly.type
_entity_poly.pdbx_seq_one_letter_code
_entity_poly.pdbx_strand_id
1 'polypeptide(L)'
;MRQSKPTLLLLATLLLILVGCSRKDQAGSPLAVDLRPGTQPALLYTYGTTAIRIDTIDGKYKAHFDRDTLDFLVLTDTTGLIETVLIPDTTKLRYRPGKIEGARYADELMEWQRLIAEAGDSITPDLRDFYGRMTGRRLSLFYALDGLRRFPDQEPSLLRGLISTAQYSHTDLLTALGLSRKTSFSHFPDRFGREERETKAFIKPDHFMAVLALRESDMDSTLLRPFYHTADSLGVKSLLLLIGQGEAAPFLPSSGRRTRFVGDSIGEASTIATTLGAERLPAYFVVDTLMSVIDRPSDLTELTRYIVAHDTIPLKKSKRK
;
A
#
# COMPACT_ATOMS: atom_id res chain seq x y z
N MET A 1 -64.05 -11.83 34.70
CA MET A 1 -63.20 -10.86 33.98
C MET A 1 -61.98 -10.55 34.84
N ARG A 2 -61.05 -11.48 35.10
CA ARG A 2 -59.94 -12.03 34.28
C ARG A 2 -58.96 -11.00 33.69
N GLN A 3 -57.90 -10.78 34.47
CA GLN A 3 -56.48 -10.80 34.08
C GLN A 3 -56.01 -9.86 32.95
N SER A 4 -55.67 -8.62 33.31
CA SER A 4 -54.92 -7.67 32.47
C SER A 4 -53.50 -7.36 32.96
N LYS A 5 -52.96 -8.16 33.90
CA LYS A 5 -51.61 -7.96 34.47
C LYS A 5 -50.43 -8.54 33.66
N PRO A 6 -50.54 -9.65 32.90
CA PRO A 6 -49.36 -10.20 32.23
C PRO A 6 -48.97 -9.41 30.98
N THR A 7 -49.93 -8.75 30.31
CA THR A 7 -49.69 -7.93 29.11
C THR A 7 -48.95 -6.63 29.43
N LEU A 8 -49.20 -6.03 30.59
CA LEU A 8 -48.55 -4.78 31.00
C LEU A 8 -47.08 -5.01 31.40
N LEU A 9 -46.79 -6.16 32.02
CA LEU A 9 -45.42 -6.58 32.31
C LEU A 9 -44.68 -6.90 31.00
N LEU A 10 -45.30 -7.64 30.08
CA LEU A 10 -44.71 -7.95 28.77
C LEU A 10 -44.43 -6.70 27.94
N LEU A 11 -45.33 -5.69 27.98
CA LEU A 11 -45.12 -4.41 27.29
C LEU A 11 -43.95 -3.63 27.89
N ALA A 12 -43.81 -3.62 29.22
CA ALA A 12 -42.72 -2.95 29.91
C ALA A 12 -41.36 -3.64 29.64
N THR A 13 -41.32 -4.97 29.61
CA THR A 13 -40.10 -5.72 29.24
C THR A 13 -39.77 -5.53 27.76
N LEU A 14 -40.76 -5.49 26.87
CA LEU A 14 -40.55 -5.20 25.44
C LEU A 14 -40.03 -3.76 25.23
N LEU A 15 -40.54 -2.79 25.99
CA LEU A 15 -40.05 -1.41 26.01
C LEU A 15 -38.62 -1.31 26.57
N LEU A 16 -38.26 -2.09 27.59
CA LEU A 16 -36.89 -2.15 28.11
C LEU A 16 -35.91 -2.84 27.15
N ILE A 17 -36.37 -3.83 26.37
CA ILE A 17 -35.58 -4.46 25.30
C ILE A 17 -35.44 -3.52 24.10
N LEU A 18 -36.48 -2.73 23.78
CA LEU A 18 -36.45 -1.74 22.70
C LEU A 18 -35.64 -0.48 23.06
N VAL A 19 -35.61 -0.08 24.33
CA VAL A 19 -34.76 1.02 24.83
C VAL A 19 -33.32 0.53 25.09
N GLY A 20 -33.13 -0.76 25.39
CA GLY A 20 -31.82 -1.40 25.57
C GLY A 20 -31.04 -1.70 24.29
N CYS A 21 -31.66 -1.54 23.11
CA CYS A 21 -31.04 -1.78 21.80
C CYS A 21 -30.87 -0.51 20.95
N SER A 22 -30.89 0.68 21.55
CA SER A 22 -30.45 1.90 20.88
C SER A 22 -29.10 2.36 21.45
N ARG A 23 -28.03 1.64 21.10
CA ARG A 23 -26.77 2.35 20.85
C ARG A 23 -27.07 3.24 19.66
N LYS A 24 -27.46 4.49 19.92
CA LYS A 24 -27.52 5.55 18.93
C LYS A 24 -26.21 5.51 18.17
N ASP A 25 -26.26 5.06 16.93
CA ASP A 25 -25.19 5.23 15.96
C ASP A 25 -24.86 6.72 15.93
N GLN A 26 -23.68 7.05 16.44
CA GLN A 26 -23.09 8.38 16.35
C GLN A 26 -22.60 8.61 14.92
N ALA A 27 -23.53 8.61 13.96
CA ALA A 27 -23.27 9.18 12.64
C ALA A 27 -22.88 10.65 12.85
N GLY A 28 -21.65 11.01 12.44
CA GLY A 28 -21.12 12.37 12.55
C GLY A 28 -20.27 12.73 13.78
N SER A 29 -19.94 11.80 14.69
CA SER A 29 -18.92 12.08 15.72
C SER A 29 -17.52 11.78 15.19
N PRO A 30 -16.58 12.75 15.19
CA PRO A 30 -15.25 12.54 14.65
C PRO A 30 -14.52 11.44 15.43
N LEU A 31 -13.84 10.56 14.69
CA LEU A 31 -12.96 9.57 15.25
C LEU A 31 -11.64 10.24 15.66
N ALA A 32 -11.31 10.21 16.94
CA ALA A 32 -10.00 10.61 17.42
C ALA A 32 -9.03 9.42 17.38
N VAL A 33 -7.93 9.57 16.65
CA VAL A 33 -6.87 8.57 16.50
C VAL A 33 -5.62 9.04 17.24
N ASP A 34 -5.09 8.23 18.17
CA ASP A 34 -3.81 8.44 18.86
C ASP A 34 -2.96 7.17 18.76
N LEU A 35 -1.96 7.20 17.88
CA LEU A 35 -1.08 6.05 17.63
C LEU A 35 0.33 6.34 18.12
N ARG A 36 0.95 5.33 18.72
CA ARG A 36 2.36 5.31 19.06
C ARG A 36 2.97 4.00 18.55
N PRO A 37 3.54 4.01 17.35
CA PRO A 37 4.25 2.86 16.80
C PRO A 37 5.38 2.41 17.72
N GLY A 38 5.58 1.09 17.81
CA GLY A 38 6.74 0.47 18.44
C GLY A 38 7.99 0.60 17.60
N THR A 39 7.84 0.66 16.27
CA THR A 39 8.94 0.92 15.32
C THR A 39 8.98 2.38 14.90
N GLN A 40 10.17 2.96 14.77
CA GLN A 40 10.36 4.34 14.35
C GLN A 40 11.51 4.43 13.33
N PRO A 41 11.29 5.02 12.14
CA PRO A 41 10.01 5.50 11.64
C PRO A 41 9.05 4.34 11.26
N ALA A 42 7.75 4.59 11.32
CA ALA A 42 6.69 3.68 10.87
C ALA A 42 5.88 4.30 9.72
N LEU A 43 5.19 3.46 8.95
CA LEU A 43 4.29 3.88 7.88
C LEU A 43 2.85 3.58 8.27
N LEU A 44 1.97 4.57 8.15
CA LEU A 44 0.54 4.44 8.38
C LEU A 44 -0.19 4.51 7.05
N TYR A 45 -0.79 3.40 6.67
CA TYR A 45 -1.72 3.33 5.56
C TYR A 45 -3.13 3.55 6.09
N THR A 46 -3.79 4.58 5.58
CA THR A 46 -5.16 4.92 5.91
C THR A 46 -6.05 4.57 4.73
N TYR A 47 -6.94 3.61 4.93
CA TYR A 47 -7.89 3.16 3.92
C TYR A 47 -9.25 3.76 4.25
N GLY A 48 -9.68 4.71 3.42
CA GLY A 48 -11.01 5.28 3.49
C GLY A 48 -11.82 5.03 2.22
N THR A 49 -13.13 5.26 2.31
CA THR A 49 -14.09 5.02 1.23
C THR A 49 -13.79 5.82 -0.05
N THR A 50 -13.07 6.94 0.07
CA THR A 50 -12.78 7.85 -1.05
C THR A 50 -11.31 7.99 -1.37
N ALA A 51 -10.40 7.56 -0.49
CA ALA A 51 -8.97 7.71 -0.69
C ALA A 51 -8.15 6.75 0.19
N ILE A 52 -7.00 6.35 -0.34
CA ILE A 52 -5.93 5.69 0.43
C ILE A 52 -4.84 6.74 0.66
N ARG A 53 -4.38 6.87 1.91
CA ARG A 53 -3.29 7.79 2.29
C ARG A 53 -2.15 7.03 2.96
N ILE A 54 -0.93 7.54 2.80
CA ILE A 54 0.26 6.99 3.42
C ILE A 54 0.96 8.12 4.18
N ASP A 55 1.07 7.97 5.49
CA ASP A 55 1.79 8.90 6.37
C ASP A 55 3.04 8.22 6.93
N THR A 56 4.13 8.97 7.07
CA THR A 56 5.30 8.53 7.85
C THR A 56 5.18 9.06 9.28
N ILE A 57 5.25 8.16 10.26
CA ILE A 57 5.15 8.48 11.68
C ILE A 57 6.52 8.31 12.32
N ASP A 58 7.06 9.41 12.85
CA ASP A 58 8.29 9.42 13.63
C ASP A 58 7.97 9.76 15.09
N GLY A 59 7.41 8.79 15.81
CA GLY A 59 7.01 8.94 17.21
C GLY A 59 5.50 8.86 17.45
N LYS A 60 4.85 10.01 17.67
CA LYS A 60 3.43 10.05 18.03
C LYS A 60 2.58 10.60 16.88
N TYR A 61 1.52 9.89 16.55
CA TYR A 61 0.53 10.34 15.57
C TYR A 61 -0.80 10.67 16.25
N LYS A 62 -1.38 11.80 15.86
CA LYS A 62 -2.71 12.24 16.29
C LYS A 62 -3.47 12.80 15.10
N ALA A 63 -4.66 12.28 14.86
CA ALA A 63 -5.53 12.77 13.80
C ALA A 63 -7.01 12.67 14.21
N HIS A 64 -7.84 13.41 13.49
CA HIS A 64 -9.29 13.25 13.54
C HIS A 64 -9.75 12.85 12.15
N PHE A 65 -10.58 11.80 12.09
CA PHE A 65 -11.19 11.33 10.86
C PHE A 65 -12.70 11.47 10.97
N ASP A 66 -13.34 11.70 9.82
CA ASP A 66 -14.76 11.40 9.73
C ASP A 66 -14.92 9.88 9.75
N ARG A 67 -15.65 9.38 10.76
CA ARG A 67 -15.78 7.94 11.03
C ARG A 67 -16.37 7.20 9.84
N ASP A 68 -17.30 7.82 9.12
CA ASP A 68 -18.01 7.19 8.00
C ASP A 68 -17.13 7.08 6.75
N THR A 69 -16.01 7.79 6.75
CA THR A 69 -15.05 7.80 5.64
C THR A 69 -13.87 6.86 5.83
N LEU A 70 -13.69 6.27 7.01
CA LEU A 70 -12.53 5.47 7.36
C LEU A 70 -12.91 4.00 7.54
N ASP A 71 -12.35 3.14 6.68
CA ASP A 71 -12.57 1.69 6.76
C ASP A 71 -11.61 1.04 7.77
N PHE A 72 -10.30 1.26 7.61
CA PHE A 72 -9.28 0.74 8.51
C PHE A 72 -7.91 1.43 8.32
N LEU A 73 -7.02 1.16 9.27
CA LEU A 73 -5.65 1.62 9.28
C LEU A 73 -4.70 0.41 9.30
N VAL A 74 -3.61 0.46 8.56
CA VAL A 74 -2.52 -0.53 8.63
C VAL A 74 -1.26 0.19 9.03
N LEU A 75 -0.64 -0.25 10.12
CA LEU A 75 0.64 0.27 10.57
C LEU A 75 1.73 -0.75 10.23
N THR A 76 2.75 -0.31 9.51
CA THR A 76 3.91 -1.13 9.17
C THR A 76 5.19 -0.46 9.64
N ASP A 77 6.24 -1.24 9.82
CA ASP A 77 7.58 -0.68 9.87
C ASP A 77 8.01 -0.18 8.46
N THR A 78 9.21 0.40 8.38
CA THR A 78 9.77 0.81 7.09
C THR A 78 10.22 -0.33 6.18
N THR A 79 10.21 -1.58 6.66
CA THR A 79 10.51 -2.78 5.87
C THR A 79 9.25 -3.42 5.29
N GLY A 80 8.06 -2.92 5.64
CA GLY A 80 6.77 -3.45 5.21
C GLY A 80 6.23 -4.58 6.09
N LEU A 81 6.88 -4.89 7.21
CA LEU A 81 6.34 -5.81 8.21
C LEU A 81 5.18 -5.13 8.93
N ILE A 82 4.07 -5.85 9.07
CA ILE A 82 2.87 -5.31 9.69
C ILE A 82 3.10 -5.30 11.20
N GLU A 83 2.94 -4.12 11.79
CA GLU A 83 2.95 -3.93 13.23
C GLU A 83 1.54 -4.13 13.79
N THR A 84 0.53 -3.55 13.15
CA THR A 84 -0.89 -3.76 13.51
C THR A 84 -1.84 -3.38 12.38
N VAL A 85 -3.08 -3.85 12.48
CA VAL A 85 -4.20 -3.43 11.63
C VAL A 85 -5.35 -3.02 12.53
N LEU A 86 -5.90 -1.83 12.33
CA LEU A 86 -6.92 -1.25 13.21
C LEU A 86 -8.19 -0.95 12.41
N ILE A 87 -9.26 -1.66 12.73
CA ILE A 87 -10.61 -1.34 12.26
C ILE A 87 -11.30 -0.55 13.38
N PRO A 88 -11.62 0.75 13.20
CA PRO A 88 -12.27 1.55 14.24
C PRO A 88 -13.64 0.96 14.64
N ASP A 89 -13.89 0.80 15.94
CA ASP A 89 -15.20 0.36 16.48
C ASP A 89 -15.85 1.41 17.39
N THR A 90 -15.04 2.32 17.92
CA THR A 90 -15.49 3.44 18.77
C THR A 90 -15.00 4.77 18.22
N THR A 91 -15.40 5.90 18.84
CA THR A 91 -14.94 7.24 18.46
C THR A 91 -13.54 7.59 18.97
N LYS A 92 -12.87 6.69 19.69
CA LYS A 92 -11.51 6.88 20.18
C LYS A 92 -10.69 5.63 19.88
N LEU A 93 -9.81 5.73 18.91
CA LEU A 93 -8.88 4.67 18.56
C LEU A 93 -7.51 4.99 19.14
N ARG A 94 -6.97 4.08 19.95
CA ARG A 94 -5.63 4.23 20.50
C ARG A 94 -4.81 2.98 20.30
N TYR A 95 -3.55 3.20 19.94
CA TYR A 95 -2.60 2.13 19.73
C TYR A 95 -1.25 2.46 20.36
N ARG A 96 -0.70 1.47 21.05
CA ARG A 96 0.73 1.33 21.37
C ARG A 96 1.04 -0.16 21.47
N PRO A 97 2.31 -0.59 21.32
CA PRO A 97 2.69 -1.98 21.51
C PRO A 97 2.11 -2.55 22.81
N GLY A 98 1.44 -3.70 22.70
CA GLY A 98 0.78 -4.38 23.82
C GLY A 98 -0.52 -3.74 24.32
N LYS A 99 -1.05 -2.70 23.68
CA LYS A 99 -2.33 -2.10 24.06
C LYS A 99 -3.09 -1.47 22.88
N ILE A 100 -4.28 -2.01 22.62
CA ILE A 100 -5.22 -1.52 21.61
C ILE A 100 -6.53 -1.11 22.30
N GLU A 101 -7.00 0.11 22.07
CA GLU A 101 -8.31 0.58 22.55
C GLU A 101 -9.16 1.08 21.38
N GLY A 102 -10.44 0.70 21.36
CA GLY A 102 -11.41 1.23 20.40
C GLY A 102 -11.31 0.68 18.98
N ALA A 103 -10.50 -0.36 18.76
CA ALA A 103 -10.47 -1.16 17.54
C ALA A 103 -11.35 -2.41 17.67
N ARG A 104 -11.93 -2.85 16.56
CA ARG A 104 -12.53 -4.18 16.43
C ARG A 104 -11.41 -5.23 16.45
N TYR A 105 -11.67 -6.38 17.06
CA TYR A 105 -10.73 -7.51 17.17
C TYR A 105 -9.45 -7.19 17.96
N ALA A 106 -9.49 -6.22 18.90
CA ALA A 106 -8.33 -5.81 19.68
C ALA A 106 -7.61 -6.98 20.39
N ASP A 107 -8.36 -7.90 21.02
CA ASP A 107 -7.78 -9.04 21.72
C ASP A 107 -7.07 -10.01 20.75
N GLU A 108 -7.66 -10.29 19.59
CA GLU A 108 -7.10 -11.14 18.54
C GLU A 108 -5.81 -10.54 17.97
N LEU A 109 -5.82 -9.23 17.70
CA LEU A 109 -4.65 -8.48 17.23
C LEU A 109 -3.52 -8.48 18.26
N MET A 110 -3.85 -8.31 19.54
CA MET A 110 -2.86 -8.36 20.62
C MET A 110 -2.29 -9.77 20.82
N GLU A 111 -3.12 -10.82 20.69
CA GLU A 111 -2.66 -12.21 20.70
C GLU A 111 -1.69 -12.47 19.55
N TRP A 112 -2.05 -12.07 18.33
CA TRP A 112 -1.19 -12.18 17.15
C TRP A 112 0.14 -11.45 17.31
N GLN A 113 0.13 -10.19 17.80
CA GLN A 113 1.33 -9.41 18.07
C GLN A 113 2.27 -10.11 19.06
N ARG A 114 1.70 -10.68 20.13
CA ARG A 114 2.45 -11.44 21.13
C ARG A 114 3.09 -12.68 20.50
N LEU A 115 2.31 -13.47 19.75
CA LEU A 115 2.78 -14.72 19.14
C LEU A 115 3.88 -14.47 18.10
N ILE A 116 3.79 -13.40 17.32
CA ILE A 116 4.85 -13.02 16.37
C ILE A 116 6.12 -12.59 17.11
N ALA A 117 5.99 -11.80 18.18
CA ALA A 117 7.15 -11.38 18.96
C ALA A 117 7.89 -12.58 19.60
N GLU A 118 7.14 -13.61 20.01
CA GLU A 118 7.69 -14.86 20.57
C GLU A 118 8.26 -15.81 19.50
N ALA A 119 7.78 -15.73 18.26
CA ALA A 119 8.16 -16.64 17.19
C ALA A 119 9.60 -16.47 16.69
N GLY A 120 10.19 -15.28 16.86
CA GLY A 120 11.51 -14.97 16.32
C GLY A 120 11.57 -15.20 14.81
N ASP A 121 12.39 -16.18 14.38
CA ASP A 121 12.63 -16.49 12.96
C ASP A 121 11.82 -17.70 12.45
N SER A 122 10.88 -18.24 13.24
CA SER A 122 10.13 -19.44 12.84
C SER A 122 8.70 -19.52 13.36
N ILE A 123 7.82 -20.17 12.60
CA ILE A 123 6.43 -20.40 12.99
C ILE A 123 6.39 -21.42 14.13
N THR A 124 6.09 -20.92 15.34
CA THR A 124 5.88 -21.77 16.53
C THR A 124 4.57 -22.55 16.45
N PRO A 125 4.42 -23.64 17.22
CA PRO A 125 3.15 -24.37 17.30
C PRO A 125 1.96 -23.46 17.65
N ASP A 126 2.13 -22.55 18.62
CA ASP A 126 1.07 -21.63 19.04
C ASP A 126 0.69 -20.64 17.92
N LEU A 127 1.67 -20.16 17.15
CA LEU A 127 1.42 -19.29 16.00
C LEU A 127 0.75 -20.07 14.84
N ARG A 128 1.14 -21.33 14.62
CA ARG A 128 0.49 -22.22 13.65
C ARG A 128 -0.98 -22.44 14.03
N ASP A 129 -1.25 -22.73 15.30
CA ASP A 129 -2.61 -22.95 15.82
C ASP A 129 -3.45 -21.66 15.72
N PHE A 130 -2.83 -20.51 16.00
CA PHE A 130 -3.46 -19.22 15.77
C PHE A 130 -3.87 -19.04 14.31
N TYR A 131 -2.97 -19.26 13.34
CA TYR A 131 -3.31 -19.16 11.91
C TYR A 131 -4.45 -20.11 11.54
N GLY A 132 -4.43 -21.36 12.03
CA GLY A 132 -5.51 -22.32 11.82
C GLY A 132 -6.87 -21.77 12.27
N ARG A 133 -6.95 -21.23 13.49
CA ARG A 133 -8.17 -20.63 14.06
C ARG A 133 -8.64 -19.38 13.32
N MET A 134 -7.73 -18.66 12.68
CA MET A 134 -8.03 -17.43 11.96
C MET A 134 -8.60 -17.67 10.56
N THR A 135 -8.58 -18.89 10.05
CA THR A 135 -9.14 -19.22 8.73
C THR A 135 -10.57 -18.68 8.57
N GLY A 136 -10.79 -17.85 7.54
CA GLY A 136 -12.10 -17.23 7.25
C GLY A 136 -12.45 -16.01 8.09
N ARG A 137 -11.64 -15.64 9.09
CA ARG A 137 -11.79 -14.37 9.82
C ARG A 137 -11.42 -13.19 8.94
N ARG A 138 -12.00 -12.02 9.21
CA ARG A 138 -11.80 -10.80 8.39
C ARG A 138 -10.33 -10.38 8.33
N LEU A 139 -9.60 -10.48 9.44
CA LEU A 139 -8.19 -10.06 9.51
C LEU A 139 -7.18 -11.13 9.08
N SER A 140 -7.65 -12.35 8.78
CA SER A 140 -6.78 -13.49 8.43
C SER A 140 -5.87 -13.23 7.24
N LEU A 141 -6.33 -12.39 6.31
CA LEU A 141 -5.56 -11.90 5.18
C LEU A 141 -4.26 -11.22 5.65
N PHE A 142 -4.34 -10.28 6.56
CA PHE A 142 -3.18 -9.53 7.05
C PHE A 142 -2.21 -10.41 7.81
N TYR A 143 -2.73 -11.32 8.65
CA TYR A 143 -1.91 -12.28 9.39
C TYR A 143 -1.11 -13.19 8.46
N ALA A 144 -1.76 -13.70 7.41
CA ALA A 144 -1.12 -14.57 6.44
C ALA A 144 -0.08 -13.85 5.58
N LEU A 145 -0.36 -12.59 5.20
CA LEU A 145 0.55 -11.78 4.40
C LEU A 145 1.81 -11.38 5.18
N ASP A 146 1.64 -10.95 6.42
CA ASP A 146 2.77 -10.69 7.31
C ASP A 146 3.54 -11.99 7.63
N GLY A 147 2.84 -13.09 7.86
CA GLY A 147 3.43 -14.42 8.05
C GLY A 147 4.30 -14.88 6.88
N LEU A 148 3.83 -14.72 5.63
CA LEU A 148 4.61 -15.03 4.43
C LEU A 148 5.86 -14.16 4.30
N ARG A 149 5.83 -12.94 4.83
CA ARG A 149 6.97 -12.02 4.80
C ARG A 149 8.00 -12.33 5.87
N ARG A 150 7.55 -12.69 7.07
CA ARG A 150 8.42 -13.07 8.20
C ARG A 150 9.02 -14.46 8.02
N PHE A 151 8.24 -15.39 7.47
CA PHE A 151 8.58 -16.81 7.40
C PHE A 151 8.39 -17.36 5.97
N PRO A 152 9.13 -16.83 4.97
CA PRO A 152 8.87 -17.11 3.55
C PRO A 152 8.95 -18.59 3.17
N ASP A 153 9.78 -19.36 3.88
CA ASP A 153 10.03 -20.77 3.59
C ASP A 153 9.19 -21.72 4.46
N GLN A 154 8.30 -21.22 5.31
CA GLN A 154 7.58 -22.01 6.31
C GLN A 154 6.07 -22.02 6.09
N GLU A 155 5.48 -23.22 6.13
CA GLU A 155 4.03 -23.45 6.06
C GLU A 155 3.30 -22.67 4.93
N PRO A 156 3.85 -22.61 3.69
CA PRO A 156 3.27 -21.78 2.63
C PRO A 156 1.85 -22.22 2.24
N SER A 157 1.51 -23.51 2.40
CA SER A 157 0.17 -24.05 2.16
C SER A 157 -0.85 -23.52 3.18
N LEU A 158 -0.49 -23.50 4.47
CA LEU A 158 -1.33 -22.95 5.54
C LEU A 158 -1.61 -21.47 5.28
N LEU A 159 -0.55 -20.68 5.10
CA LEU A 159 -0.65 -19.24 4.91
C LEU A 159 -1.43 -18.90 3.63
N ARG A 160 -1.17 -19.61 2.51
CA ARG A 160 -1.95 -19.45 1.27
C ARG A 160 -3.40 -19.90 1.41
N GLY A 161 -3.69 -20.84 2.31
CA GLY A 161 -5.04 -21.27 2.67
C GLY A 161 -5.84 -20.14 3.30
N LEU A 162 -5.31 -19.48 4.33
CA LEU A 162 -5.95 -18.33 5.00
C LEU A 162 -6.30 -17.23 3.99
N ILE A 163 -5.29 -16.90 3.19
CA ILE A 163 -5.33 -15.98 2.06
C ILE A 163 -6.49 -16.33 1.10
N SER A 164 -6.56 -17.57 0.62
CA SER A 164 -7.61 -18.02 -0.31
C SER A 164 -8.99 -17.92 0.32
N THR A 165 -9.16 -18.37 1.57
CA THR A 165 -10.44 -18.30 2.27
C THR A 165 -10.90 -16.85 2.50
N ALA A 166 -9.97 -15.96 2.83
CA ALA A 166 -10.27 -14.54 2.96
C ALA A 166 -10.78 -13.94 1.63
N GLN A 167 -10.27 -14.40 0.48
CA GLN A 167 -10.72 -13.90 -0.81
C GLN A 167 -12.18 -14.20 -1.13
N TYR A 168 -12.64 -15.37 -0.72
CA TYR A 168 -14.03 -15.77 -0.95
C TYR A 168 -14.98 -15.06 0.02
N SER A 169 -14.52 -14.78 1.24
CA SER A 169 -15.38 -14.38 2.35
C SER A 169 -15.45 -12.86 2.59
N HIS A 170 -14.41 -12.10 2.20
CA HIS A 170 -14.28 -10.67 2.50
C HIS A 170 -13.89 -9.86 1.26
N THR A 171 -14.74 -9.91 0.23
CA THR A 171 -14.51 -9.23 -1.05
C THR A 171 -14.47 -7.71 -0.93
N ASP A 172 -15.15 -7.14 0.06
CA ASP A 172 -15.11 -5.72 0.40
C ASP A 172 -13.69 -5.30 0.84
N LEU A 173 -13.08 -6.06 1.75
CA LEU A 173 -11.73 -5.83 2.23
C LEU A 173 -10.72 -5.97 1.09
N LEU A 174 -10.84 -7.03 0.29
CA LEU A 174 -10.00 -7.20 -0.89
C LEU A 174 -10.12 -6.03 -1.87
N THR A 175 -11.33 -5.55 -2.14
CA THR A 175 -11.57 -4.42 -3.04
C THR A 175 -10.93 -3.15 -2.51
N ALA A 176 -11.07 -2.88 -1.20
CA ALA A 176 -10.41 -1.75 -0.53
C ALA A 176 -8.87 -1.84 -0.61
N LEU A 177 -8.32 -3.05 -0.64
CA LEU A 177 -6.89 -3.30 -0.84
C LEU A 177 -6.47 -3.37 -2.32
N GLY A 178 -7.40 -3.20 -3.27
CA GLY A 178 -7.13 -3.34 -4.71
C GLY A 178 -6.87 -4.77 -5.19
N LEU A 179 -7.19 -5.78 -4.39
CA LEU A 179 -6.98 -7.20 -4.68
C LEU A 179 -8.25 -7.79 -5.34
N SER A 180 -8.21 -8.16 -6.62
CA SER A 180 -9.37 -8.77 -7.28
C SER A 180 -9.35 -10.31 -7.20
N ARG A 181 -10.52 -10.96 -7.33
CA ARG A 181 -10.65 -12.45 -7.39
C ARG A 181 -9.85 -13.11 -8.52
N LYS A 182 -9.33 -12.35 -9.49
CA LYS A 182 -8.56 -12.86 -10.65
C LYS A 182 -7.05 -12.79 -10.47
N THR A 183 -6.56 -12.17 -9.40
CA THR A 183 -5.13 -11.90 -9.20
C THR A 183 -4.57 -12.75 -8.07
N SER A 184 -3.63 -13.62 -8.42
CA SER A 184 -2.73 -14.32 -7.50
C SER A 184 -2.08 -13.32 -6.52
N PHE A 185 -1.84 -13.77 -5.29
CA PHE A 185 -1.33 -13.02 -4.14
C PHE A 185 0.11 -12.48 -4.26
N SER A 186 0.40 -11.72 -5.31
CA SER A 186 1.72 -11.08 -5.47
C SER A 186 1.79 -9.64 -4.96
N HIS A 187 0.72 -9.08 -4.37
CA HIS A 187 0.53 -7.63 -4.26
C HIS A 187 0.16 -7.07 -2.88
N PHE A 188 0.61 -7.70 -1.80
CA PHE A 188 0.48 -7.13 -0.45
C PHE A 188 1.71 -7.45 0.41
N PRO A 189 2.23 -6.51 1.21
CA PRO A 189 2.87 -5.26 0.83
C PRO A 189 4.33 -5.50 0.35
N ASP A 190 4.59 -6.42 -0.59
CA ASP A 190 5.95 -6.67 -1.12
C ASP A 190 6.46 -5.61 -2.08
N ARG A 191 5.60 -4.81 -2.72
CA ARG A 191 6.05 -3.77 -3.67
C ARG A 191 6.29 -2.38 -3.07
N PHE A 192 5.45 -1.86 -2.16
CA PHE A 192 5.65 -0.49 -1.65
C PHE A 192 6.98 -0.30 -0.89
N GLY A 193 7.40 -1.24 -0.04
CA GLY A 193 8.65 -1.07 0.74
C GLY A 193 9.95 -1.22 -0.06
N ARG A 194 9.95 -2.04 -1.13
CA ARG A 194 11.15 -2.31 -1.95
C ARG A 194 11.24 -1.35 -3.14
N GLU A 195 10.13 -1.05 -3.81
CA GLU A 195 10.12 -0.07 -4.90
C GLU A 195 10.19 1.36 -4.39
N GLU A 196 9.49 1.75 -3.32
CA GLU A 196 9.55 3.15 -2.84
C GLU A 196 10.92 3.46 -2.20
N ARG A 197 11.58 2.50 -1.54
CA ARG A 197 12.97 2.67 -1.05
C ARG A 197 13.98 2.75 -2.18
N GLU A 198 13.85 1.95 -3.23
CA GLU A 198 14.75 2.07 -4.38
C GLU A 198 14.45 3.29 -5.25
N THR A 199 13.19 3.75 -5.30
CA THR A 199 12.78 4.96 -6.04
C THR A 199 13.24 6.20 -5.27
N LYS A 200 13.07 6.27 -3.94
CA LYS A 200 13.64 7.34 -3.10
C LYS A 200 15.18 7.28 -3.04
N ALA A 201 15.81 6.11 -3.06
CA ALA A 201 17.27 5.99 -3.23
C ALA A 201 17.74 6.33 -4.66
N PHE A 202 16.83 6.28 -5.63
CA PHE A 202 17.06 6.81 -6.97
C PHE A 202 17.11 8.33 -6.99
N ILE A 203 16.72 9.00 -5.92
CA ILE A 203 16.41 10.41 -5.99
C ILE A 203 17.37 11.17 -5.07
N LYS A 204 18.30 11.91 -5.69
CA LYS A 204 19.09 12.91 -4.98
C LYS A 204 18.31 14.24 -4.98
N PRO A 205 18.45 15.08 -3.95
CA PRO A 205 17.63 16.28 -3.74
C PRO A 205 17.60 17.31 -4.87
N ASP A 206 18.51 17.23 -5.86
CA ASP A 206 18.70 18.27 -6.88
C ASP A 206 18.51 17.77 -8.33
N HIS A 207 17.89 16.60 -8.56
CA HIS A 207 17.74 16.02 -9.91
C HIS A 207 16.29 15.60 -10.24
N PHE A 208 15.86 15.92 -11.45
CA PHE A 208 14.61 15.41 -12.04
C PHE A 208 14.81 14.01 -12.65
N MET A 209 13.71 13.30 -12.88
CA MET A 209 13.67 11.98 -13.51
C MET A 209 12.79 12.01 -14.75
N ALA A 210 13.21 11.30 -15.80
CA ALA A 210 12.41 11.09 -17.00
C ALA A 210 11.52 9.84 -16.81
N VAL A 211 10.23 9.96 -17.08
CA VAL A 211 9.29 8.82 -17.04
C VAL A 211 8.66 8.64 -18.41
N LEU A 212 8.65 7.40 -18.89
CA LEU A 212 8.06 7.02 -20.17
C LEU A 212 6.99 5.96 -19.90
N ALA A 213 5.75 6.22 -20.31
CA ALA A 213 4.67 5.23 -20.29
C ALA A 213 4.36 4.80 -21.71
N LEU A 214 4.67 3.55 -22.04
CA LEU A 214 4.61 3.01 -23.40
C LEU A 214 3.84 1.68 -23.41
N ARG A 215 3.12 1.39 -24.49
CA ARG A 215 2.65 0.02 -24.82
C ARG A 215 3.67 -0.69 -25.69
N GLU A 216 3.51 -1.99 -25.86
CA GLU A 216 4.33 -2.80 -26.78
C GLU A 216 4.44 -2.20 -28.19
N SER A 217 3.32 -1.70 -28.72
CA SER A 217 3.25 -1.05 -30.04
C SER A 217 4.08 0.24 -30.14
N ASP A 218 4.35 0.87 -29.01
CA ASP A 218 5.03 2.17 -28.92
C ASP A 218 6.56 1.97 -28.74
N MET A 219 7.03 0.72 -28.62
CA MET A 219 8.42 0.39 -28.37
C MET A 219 9.23 0.28 -29.66
N ASP A 220 9.68 1.43 -30.18
CA ASP A 220 10.62 1.48 -31.31
C ASP A 220 12.07 1.56 -30.83
N SER A 221 12.84 0.49 -31.10
CA SER A 221 14.26 0.40 -30.74
C SER A 221 15.13 1.49 -31.39
N THR A 222 14.73 2.01 -32.56
CA THR A 222 15.49 3.04 -33.30
C THR A 222 15.41 4.41 -32.62
N LEU A 223 14.34 4.66 -31.86
CA LEU A 223 14.09 5.90 -31.14
C LEU A 223 14.50 5.81 -29.66
N LEU A 224 14.27 4.67 -29.02
CA LEU A 224 14.53 4.48 -27.59
C LEU A 224 16.02 4.34 -27.25
N ARG A 225 16.81 3.66 -28.09
CA ARG A 225 18.26 3.49 -27.84
C ARG A 225 19.02 4.83 -27.80
N PRO A 226 18.84 5.75 -28.76
CA PRO A 226 19.46 7.09 -28.69
C PRO A 226 19.06 7.88 -27.44
N PHE A 227 17.78 7.79 -27.04
CA PHE A 227 17.29 8.43 -25.82
C PHE A 227 18.03 7.91 -24.58
N TYR A 228 18.05 6.59 -24.36
CA TYR A 228 18.71 6.01 -23.17
C TYR A 228 20.21 6.29 -23.16
N HIS A 229 20.87 6.25 -24.32
CA HIS A 229 22.28 6.64 -24.41
C HIS A 229 22.49 8.11 -23.98
N THR A 230 21.59 9.01 -24.37
CA THR A 230 21.64 10.43 -24.01
C THR A 230 21.39 10.64 -22.53
N ALA A 231 20.32 10.06 -21.99
CA ALA A 231 19.98 10.13 -20.56
C ALA A 231 21.10 9.55 -19.69
N ASP A 232 21.65 8.39 -20.07
CA ASP A 232 22.77 7.77 -19.36
C ASP A 232 24.04 8.64 -19.44
N SER A 233 24.35 9.24 -20.59
CA SER A 233 25.52 10.13 -20.73
C SER A 233 25.43 11.36 -19.83
N LEU A 234 24.23 11.91 -19.67
CA LEU A 234 23.93 13.09 -18.85
C LEU A 234 23.61 12.75 -17.38
N GLY A 235 23.64 11.47 -17.01
CA GLY A 235 23.36 11.03 -15.65
C GLY A 235 21.91 11.21 -15.21
N VAL A 236 21.00 11.45 -16.14
CA VAL A 236 19.56 11.53 -15.89
C VAL A 236 19.01 10.14 -15.67
N LYS A 237 18.17 10.02 -14.65
CA LYS A 237 17.51 8.76 -14.31
C LYS A 237 16.24 8.63 -15.12
N SER A 238 15.96 7.39 -15.54
CA SER A 238 14.80 7.07 -16.39
C SER A 238 13.98 5.93 -15.76
N LEU A 239 12.66 6.09 -15.78
CA LEU A 239 11.69 5.09 -15.39
C LEU A 239 10.82 4.74 -16.60
N LEU A 240 10.89 3.48 -17.05
CA LEU A 240 10.07 2.98 -18.14
C LEU A 240 8.91 2.15 -17.58
N LEU A 241 7.69 2.62 -17.84
CA LEU A 241 6.42 1.99 -17.50
C LEU A 241 5.90 1.24 -18.74
N LEU A 242 5.90 -0.09 -18.69
CA LEU A 242 5.55 -0.98 -19.80
C LEU A 242 4.08 -1.39 -19.74
N ILE A 243 3.18 -0.52 -20.17
CA ILE A 243 1.73 -0.68 -20.07
C ILE A 243 1.23 -1.89 -20.88
N GLY A 244 0.50 -2.77 -20.22
CA GLY A 244 0.03 -4.05 -20.77
C GLY A 244 1.08 -5.16 -20.91
N GLN A 245 2.32 -4.99 -20.44
CA GLN A 245 3.38 -5.98 -20.58
C GLN A 245 4.05 -6.36 -19.26
N GLY A 246 4.34 -7.65 -19.07
CA GLY A 246 4.92 -8.13 -17.82
C GLY A 246 6.45 -8.18 -17.74
N GLU A 247 7.13 -8.15 -18.88
CA GLU A 247 8.58 -8.26 -18.98
C GLU A 247 9.15 -7.22 -19.96
N ALA A 248 10.41 -6.83 -19.74
CA ALA A 248 11.09 -5.87 -20.60
C ALA A 248 11.54 -6.54 -21.91
N ALA A 249 11.35 -5.85 -23.04
CA ALA A 249 11.81 -6.36 -24.33
C ALA A 249 13.35 -6.49 -24.38
N PRO A 250 13.88 -7.53 -25.06
CA PRO A 250 15.31 -7.88 -25.02
C PRO A 250 16.26 -6.82 -25.63
N PHE A 251 15.74 -5.84 -26.36
CA PHE A 251 16.53 -4.77 -26.97
C PHE A 251 16.65 -3.51 -26.10
N LEU A 252 15.88 -3.43 -25.01
CA LEU A 252 16.02 -2.39 -23.99
C LEU A 252 17.31 -2.63 -23.20
N PRO A 253 17.96 -1.57 -22.69
CA PRO A 253 19.10 -1.74 -21.80
C PRO A 253 18.69 -2.61 -20.61
N SER A 254 19.60 -3.42 -20.07
CA SER A 254 19.33 -4.16 -18.85
C SER A 254 19.05 -3.20 -17.69
N SER A 255 18.15 -3.60 -16.79
CA SER A 255 17.86 -2.83 -15.57
C SER A 255 19.17 -2.50 -14.86
N GLY A 256 19.47 -1.20 -14.71
CA GLY A 256 20.75 -0.70 -14.23
C GLY A 256 20.59 0.41 -13.20
N ARG A 257 21.70 1.03 -12.79
CA ARG A 257 21.67 2.12 -11.78
C ARG A 257 20.95 3.40 -12.22
N ARG A 258 20.63 3.56 -13.52
CA ARG A 258 20.08 4.79 -14.10
C ARG A 258 18.76 4.62 -14.83
N THR A 259 18.51 3.44 -15.40
CA THR A 259 17.25 3.11 -16.07
C THR A 259 16.59 1.93 -15.37
N ARG A 260 15.33 2.12 -14.95
CA ARG A 260 14.50 1.12 -14.30
C ARG A 260 13.29 0.79 -15.17
N PHE A 261 12.84 -0.46 -15.12
CA PHE A 261 11.66 -0.95 -15.79
C PHE A 261 10.58 -1.33 -14.78
N VAL A 262 9.34 -0.97 -15.08
CA VAL A 262 8.15 -1.41 -14.35
C VAL A 262 7.23 -2.07 -15.35
N GLY A 263 7.03 -3.37 -15.19
CA GLY A 263 6.06 -4.14 -15.95
C GLY A 263 4.63 -3.89 -15.44
N ASP A 264 3.67 -4.01 -16.33
CA ASP A 264 2.24 -3.87 -16.07
C ASP A 264 1.50 -5.19 -15.91
N SER A 265 2.19 -6.29 -15.56
CA SER A 265 1.56 -7.61 -15.27
C SER A 265 0.36 -7.55 -14.32
N ILE A 266 0.28 -6.48 -13.55
CA ILE A 266 -0.55 -6.28 -12.36
C ILE A 266 -1.19 -4.87 -12.32
N GLY A 267 -1.01 -4.07 -13.37
CA GLY A 267 -1.52 -2.69 -13.40
C GLY A 267 -0.65 -1.62 -12.72
N GLU A 268 0.57 -1.95 -12.24
CA GLU A 268 1.41 -0.97 -11.53
C GLU A 268 1.91 0.14 -12.44
N ALA A 269 2.44 -0.22 -13.61
CA ALA A 269 2.86 0.75 -14.61
C ALA A 269 1.66 1.64 -15.01
N SER A 270 0.47 1.05 -15.16
CA SER A 270 -0.80 1.76 -15.40
C SER A 270 -1.19 2.69 -14.26
N THR A 271 -0.99 2.28 -13.00
CA THR A 271 -1.32 3.08 -11.82
C THR A 271 -0.40 4.28 -11.69
N ILE A 272 0.91 4.08 -11.88
CA ILE A 272 1.89 5.17 -11.87
C ILE A 272 1.60 6.15 -13.01
N ALA A 273 1.35 5.65 -14.23
CA ALA A 273 0.98 6.50 -15.36
C ALA A 273 -0.29 7.31 -15.09
N THR A 274 -1.34 6.68 -14.54
CA THR A 274 -2.59 7.35 -14.17
C THR A 274 -2.37 8.42 -13.10
N THR A 275 -1.54 8.13 -12.08
CA THR A 275 -1.21 9.06 -10.99
C THR A 275 -0.46 10.30 -11.50
N LEU A 276 0.41 10.12 -12.50
CA LEU A 276 1.09 11.22 -13.19
C LEU A 276 0.17 12.01 -14.14
N GLY A 277 -1.05 11.52 -14.36
CA GLY A 277 -2.06 12.14 -15.23
C GLY A 277 -1.93 11.76 -16.70
N ALA A 278 -1.48 10.54 -17.01
CA ALA A 278 -1.47 10.02 -18.38
C ALA A 278 -2.91 9.78 -18.88
N GLU A 279 -3.39 10.62 -19.79
CA GLU A 279 -4.71 10.43 -20.43
C GLU A 279 -4.65 9.55 -21.68
N ARG A 280 -3.47 9.48 -22.32
CA ARG A 280 -3.23 8.74 -23.57
C ARG A 280 -1.80 8.18 -23.58
N LEU A 281 -1.58 7.14 -24.37
CA LEU A 281 -0.26 6.52 -24.55
C LEU A 281 0.20 6.63 -26.02
N PRO A 282 1.51 6.82 -26.27
CA PRO A 282 2.58 6.97 -25.28
C PRO A 282 2.49 8.29 -24.50
N ALA A 283 2.98 8.31 -23.26
CA ALA A 283 3.07 9.51 -22.43
C ALA A 283 4.48 9.70 -21.85
N TYR A 284 4.91 10.95 -21.76
CA TYR A 284 6.24 11.33 -21.31
C TYR A 284 6.12 12.35 -20.19
N PHE A 285 6.91 12.18 -19.14
CA PHE A 285 6.91 13.07 -17.99
C PHE A 285 8.33 13.40 -17.55
N VAL A 286 8.49 14.62 -17.07
CA VAL A 286 9.60 15.01 -16.21
C VAL A 286 9.05 15.15 -14.81
N VAL A 287 9.60 14.42 -13.85
CA VAL A 287 9.14 14.42 -12.47
C VAL A 287 10.25 14.83 -11.51
N ASP A 288 9.85 15.43 -10.39
CA ASP A 288 10.75 15.78 -9.31
C ASP A 288 11.06 14.59 -8.39
N THR A 289 11.75 14.89 -7.28
CA THR A 289 12.14 13.94 -6.26
C THR A 289 10.99 13.30 -5.49
N LEU A 290 9.79 13.86 -5.60
CA LEU A 290 8.56 13.41 -4.94
C LEU A 290 7.56 12.83 -5.93
N MET A 291 7.98 12.54 -7.17
CA MET A 291 7.12 12.09 -8.27
C MET A 291 6.05 13.13 -8.68
N SER A 292 6.26 14.40 -8.35
CA SER A 292 5.41 15.49 -8.85
C SER A 292 5.83 15.84 -10.27
N VAL A 293 4.86 16.03 -11.15
CA VAL A 293 5.12 16.38 -12.55
C VAL A 293 5.64 17.81 -12.65
N ILE A 294 6.87 17.96 -13.16
CA ILE A 294 7.50 19.24 -13.50
C ILE A 294 7.08 19.66 -14.92
N ASP A 295 7.14 18.73 -15.86
CA ASP A 295 6.81 18.98 -17.28
C ASP A 295 6.24 17.74 -17.96
N ARG A 296 5.53 17.95 -19.07
CA ARG A 296 4.85 16.91 -19.87
C ARG A 296 5.20 17.02 -21.36
N PRO A 297 6.36 16.49 -21.78
CA PRO A 297 6.72 16.45 -23.19
C PRO A 297 5.68 15.69 -24.03
N SER A 298 5.39 16.21 -25.22
CA SER A 298 4.42 15.61 -26.14
C SER A 298 4.98 14.37 -26.86
N ASP A 299 6.30 14.29 -27.01
CA ASP A 299 7.00 13.16 -27.64
C ASP A 299 8.39 12.91 -27.02
N LEU A 300 9.03 11.82 -27.45
CA LEU A 300 10.36 11.43 -27.01
C LEU A 300 11.44 12.45 -27.40
N THR A 301 11.27 13.17 -28.51
CA THR A 301 12.22 14.19 -28.98
C THR A 301 12.20 15.41 -28.07
N GLU A 302 11.02 15.84 -27.66
CA GLU A 302 10.82 16.93 -26.72
C GLU A 302 11.33 16.57 -25.33
N LEU A 303 11.10 15.34 -24.85
CA LEU A 303 11.68 14.84 -23.61
C LEU A 303 13.22 14.86 -23.66
N THR A 304 13.80 14.41 -24.77
CA THR A 304 15.26 14.44 -24.98
C THR A 304 15.79 15.88 -24.97
N ARG A 305 15.08 16.81 -25.63
CA ARG A 305 15.44 18.22 -25.66
C ARG A 305 15.37 18.85 -24.28
N TYR A 306 14.35 18.53 -23.49
CA TYR A 306 14.23 18.98 -22.11
C TYR A 306 15.44 18.55 -21.28
N ILE A 307 15.80 17.26 -21.35
CA ILE A 307 16.96 16.69 -20.65
C ILE A 307 18.26 17.41 -21.02
N VAL A 308 18.49 17.65 -22.32
CA VAL A 308 19.69 18.34 -22.81
C VAL A 308 19.73 19.81 -22.36
N ALA A 309 18.56 20.48 -22.33
CA ALA A 309 18.47 21.88 -21.93
C ALA A 309 18.65 22.11 -20.42
N HIS A 310 18.33 21.10 -19.60
CA HIS A 310 18.35 21.18 -18.13
C HIS A 310 19.48 20.35 -17.50
N ASP A 311 20.54 20.07 -18.25
CA ASP A 311 21.69 19.30 -17.76
C ASP A 311 22.31 19.94 -16.50
N THR A 312 22.39 19.14 -15.44
CA THR A 312 22.93 19.51 -14.12
C THR A 312 24.37 19.03 -13.91
N ILE A 313 25.01 18.38 -14.89
CA ILE A 313 26.44 18.06 -14.79
C ILE A 313 27.25 19.26 -15.30
N PRO A 314 28.08 19.92 -14.46
CA PRO A 314 29.02 20.90 -14.99
C PRO A 314 29.98 20.14 -15.91
N LEU A 315 29.93 20.46 -17.22
CA LEU A 315 30.92 20.03 -18.21
C LEU A 315 32.31 20.16 -17.59
N LYS A 316 32.91 19.03 -17.19
CA LYS A 316 34.34 19.01 -16.88
C LYS A 316 35.02 19.51 -18.14
N LYS A 317 35.54 20.74 -18.09
CA LYS A 317 36.36 21.33 -19.16
C LYS A 317 37.35 20.27 -19.59
N SER A 318 37.13 19.75 -20.79
CA SER A 318 38.09 18.91 -21.51
C SER A 318 39.43 19.66 -21.47
N LYS A 319 40.40 19.10 -20.76
CA LYS A 319 41.80 19.48 -20.98
C LYS A 319 42.14 18.96 -22.37
N ARG A 320 42.06 19.85 -23.35
CA ARG A 320 42.78 19.71 -24.62
C ARG A 320 44.23 19.32 -24.28
N LYS A 321 44.65 18.14 -24.74
CA LYS A 321 46.01 17.89 -25.16
C LYS A 321 45.98 17.84 -26.68
#